data_AF-A0A9E1S371-F1
#
_entry.id   AF-A0A9E1S371-F1
#
_cell.length_a   1.000
_cell.length_b   1.000
_cell.length_c   1.000
_cell.angle_alpha   90.00
_cell.angle_beta   90.00
_cell.angle_gamma   90.00
#
_symmetry.space_group_name_H-M   'P 1'
#
loop_
_entity.id
_entity.type
_entity.pdbx_description
1 polymer ?
#
loop_
_entity_poly.entity_id
_entity_poly.type
_entity_poly.pdbx_seq_one_letter_code
_entity_poly.pdbx_strand_id
1 'polypeptide(L)'
;MNLDHQYSHAFFKLAKKHWLGRHVAIFAADNLLWLMLGALVGIASWNPTIQSFSTFSDSFVFILLLLPAWGVTMFVSKMVKRKRPYLELETKPLIDPIVHTASFPSAHATIAFSIAAMASAVFGIFWYMIAAAALVALGRVASGVHF
;
A
#
# COMPACT_ATOMS: atom_id res chain seq x y z
N MET A 1 3.67 -25.68 -9.34
CA MET A 1 2.47 -24.82 -9.15
C MET A 1 2.81 -23.85 -8.04
N ASN A 2 2.80 -22.56 -8.36
CA ASN A 2 3.31 -21.50 -7.50
C ASN A 2 2.19 -21.06 -6.54
N LEU A 3 2.40 -21.24 -5.22
CA LEU A 3 1.38 -21.02 -4.18
C LEU A 3 0.80 -19.59 -4.21
N ASP A 4 1.63 -18.61 -4.52
CA ASP A 4 1.27 -17.20 -4.72
C ASP A 4 0.23 -16.99 -5.83
N HIS A 5 0.30 -17.74 -6.93
CA HIS A 5 -0.75 -17.69 -7.96
C HIS A 5 -2.07 -18.24 -7.43
N GLN A 6 -2.06 -19.38 -6.72
CA GLN A 6 -3.30 -19.95 -6.18
C GLN A 6 -4.00 -19.02 -5.19
N TYR A 7 -3.23 -18.41 -4.26
CA TYR A 7 -3.79 -17.50 -3.27
C TYR A 7 -4.30 -16.21 -3.91
N SER A 8 -3.49 -15.54 -4.75
CA SER A 8 -3.93 -14.31 -5.44
C SER A 8 -5.21 -14.51 -6.24
N HIS A 9 -5.33 -15.65 -6.93
CA HIS A 9 -6.55 -16.04 -7.63
C HIS A 9 -7.76 -16.24 -6.73
N ALA A 10 -7.59 -16.95 -5.62
CA ALA A 10 -8.66 -17.21 -4.67
C ALA A 10 -9.19 -15.89 -4.10
N PHE A 11 -8.29 -14.99 -3.70
CA PHE A 11 -8.63 -13.65 -3.21
C PHE A 11 -9.33 -12.80 -4.27
N PHE A 12 -8.82 -12.77 -5.50
CA PHE A 12 -9.44 -12.02 -6.60
C PHE A 12 -10.84 -12.54 -6.93
N LYS A 13 -11.03 -13.86 -7.00
CA LYS A 13 -12.33 -14.48 -7.27
C LYS A 13 -13.33 -14.18 -6.16
N LEU A 14 -12.89 -14.24 -4.89
CA LEU A 14 -13.71 -13.90 -3.74
C LEU A 14 -14.15 -12.43 -3.77
N ALA A 15 -13.22 -11.51 -4.02
CA ALA A 15 -13.50 -10.08 -4.10
C ALA A 15 -14.42 -9.72 -5.27
N LYS A 16 -14.24 -10.37 -6.44
CA LYS A 16 -15.05 -10.13 -7.63
C LYS A 16 -16.48 -10.66 -7.52
N LYS A 17 -16.71 -11.72 -6.73
CA LYS A 17 -18.00 -12.43 -6.59
C LYS A 17 -19.11 -11.55 -6.03
N HIS A 18 -18.80 -10.66 -5.08
CA HIS A 18 -19.79 -9.80 -4.43
C HIS A 18 -19.51 -8.33 -4.69
N TRP A 19 -20.56 -7.54 -4.91
CA TRP A 19 -20.45 -6.09 -5.11
C TRP A 19 -19.76 -5.40 -3.93
N LEU A 20 -20.02 -5.85 -2.70
CA LEU A 20 -19.40 -5.34 -1.48
C LEU A 20 -17.90 -5.66 -1.45
N GLY A 21 -17.52 -6.90 -1.79
CA GLY A 21 -16.13 -7.34 -1.84
C GLY A 21 -15.28 -6.53 -2.81
N ARG A 22 -15.87 -6.12 -3.93
CA ARG A 22 -15.23 -5.21 -4.90
C ARG A 22 -14.93 -3.85 -4.30
N HIS A 23 -15.91 -3.21 -3.67
CA HIS A 23 -15.73 -1.90 -3.06
C HIS A 23 -14.74 -1.93 -1.90
N VAL A 24 -14.80 -2.97 -1.05
CA VAL A 24 -13.86 -3.17 0.05
C VAL A 24 -12.43 -3.37 -0.48
N ALA A 25 -12.25 -4.17 -1.54
CA ALA A 25 -10.93 -4.38 -2.14
C ALA A 25 -10.37 -3.09 -2.74
N ILE A 26 -11.20 -2.30 -3.44
CA ILE A 26 -10.78 -1.00 -4.02
C ILE A 26 -10.43 0.00 -2.90
N PHE A 27 -11.28 0.11 -1.89
CA PHE A 27 -11.05 0.98 -0.76
C PHE A 27 -9.75 0.63 -0.01
N ALA A 28 -9.54 -0.66 0.28
CA ALA A 28 -8.32 -1.12 0.93
C ALA A 28 -7.09 -0.89 0.07
N ALA A 29 -7.18 -1.11 -1.24
CA ALA A 29 -6.05 -1.01 -2.16
C ALA A 29 -5.57 0.43 -2.45
N ASP A 30 -6.46 1.42 -2.41
CA ASP A 30 -6.19 2.79 -2.86
C ASP A 30 -6.52 3.84 -1.79
N ASN A 31 -7.76 3.87 -1.32
CA ASN A 31 -8.24 4.91 -0.40
C ASN A 31 -7.64 4.79 1.01
N LEU A 32 -7.36 3.57 1.48
CA LEU A 32 -6.83 3.33 2.81
C LEU A 32 -5.41 3.92 2.97
N LEU A 33 -4.62 3.97 1.90
CA LEU A 33 -3.29 4.59 1.92
C LEU A 33 -3.37 6.09 2.25
N TRP A 34 -4.29 6.80 1.59
CA TRP A 34 -4.53 8.23 1.83
C TRP A 34 -5.05 8.48 3.25
N LEU A 35 -5.91 7.59 3.74
CA LEU A 35 -6.41 7.67 5.11
C LEU A 35 -5.31 7.45 6.14
N MET A 36 -4.40 6.49 5.92
CA MET A 36 -3.22 6.28 6.77
C MET A 36 -2.32 7.52 6.81
N LEU A 37 -2.05 8.11 5.64
CA LEU A 37 -1.24 9.33 5.54
C LEU A 37 -1.89 10.50 6.28
N GLY A 38 -3.18 10.73 6.04
CA GLY A 38 -3.95 11.79 6.70
C GLY A 38 -4.00 11.63 8.22
N ALA A 39 -4.22 10.40 8.70
CA ALA A 39 -4.23 10.10 10.13
C ALA A 39 -2.84 10.32 10.78
N LEU A 40 -1.75 9.92 10.12
CA LEU A 40 -0.40 10.17 10.62
C LEU A 40 -0.13 11.67 10.73
N VAL A 41 -0.42 12.45 9.68
CA VAL A 41 -0.22 13.91 9.65
C VAL A 41 -1.10 14.61 10.69
N GLY A 42 -2.37 14.22 10.80
CA GLY A 42 -3.32 14.80 11.75
C GLY A 42 -2.90 14.58 13.20
N ILE A 43 -2.46 13.37 13.54
CA ILE A 43 -2.01 13.05 14.90
C ILE A 43 -0.67 13.72 15.21
N ALA A 44 0.27 13.72 14.27
CA ALA A 44 1.54 14.43 14.43
C ALA A 44 1.32 15.93 14.66
N SER A 45 0.35 16.52 13.97
CA SER A 45 -0.01 17.94 14.09
C SER A 45 -0.73 18.26 15.40
N TRP A 46 -1.47 17.30 15.98
CA TRP A 46 -2.22 17.50 17.23
C TRP A 46 -1.36 17.30 18.49
N ASN A 47 -0.25 16.57 18.40
CA ASN A 47 0.53 16.20 19.57
C ASN A 47 1.52 17.32 19.97
N PRO A 48 1.31 18.04 21.09
CA PRO A 48 2.16 19.18 21.48
C PRO A 48 3.60 18.77 21.81
N THR A 49 3.84 17.50 22.15
CA THR A 49 5.19 16.95 22.34
C THR A 49 5.97 16.88 21.03
N ILE A 50 5.29 16.72 19.89
CA ILE A 50 5.87 16.72 18.54
C ILE A 50 5.94 18.15 17.98
N GLN A 51 5.05 19.06 18.40
CA GLN A 51 5.09 20.49 18.03
C GLN A 51 6.31 21.25 18.56
N SER A 52 7.06 20.69 19.53
CA SER A 52 8.36 21.24 19.95
C SER A 52 9.44 21.11 18.88
N PHE A 53 9.23 20.25 17.87
CA PHE A 53 10.10 20.15 16.69
C PHE A 53 9.53 21.04 15.59
N SER A 54 10.40 21.72 14.84
CA SER A 54 9.95 22.67 13.82
C SER A 54 9.12 21.95 12.76
N THR A 55 7.81 22.25 12.69
CA THR A 55 6.82 21.55 11.85
C THR A 55 7.24 21.43 10.37
N PHE A 56 8.14 22.31 9.93
CA PHE A 56 8.68 22.35 8.56
C PHE A 56 9.84 21.37 8.32
N SER A 57 10.77 21.19 9.28
CA SER A 57 11.90 20.26 9.11
C SER A 57 11.43 18.82 9.05
N ASP A 58 10.46 18.46 9.89
CA ASP A 58 10.10 17.06 10.11
C ASP A 58 9.21 16.55 8.99
N SER A 59 8.23 17.35 8.54
CA SER A 59 7.44 17.05 7.34
C SER A 59 8.32 16.80 6.12
N PHE A 60 9.45 17.52 6.01
CA PHE A 60 10.44 17.30 4.97
C PHE A 60 11.19 15.98 5.16
N VAL A 61 11.58 15.63 6.38
CA VAL A 61 12.16 14.32 6.72
C VAL A 61 11.18 13.18 6.43
N PHE A 62 9.87 13.35 6.67
CA PHE A 62 8.85 12.35 6.34
C PHE A 62 8.80 12.09 4.83
N ILE A 63 8.78 13.14 4.02
CA ILE A 63 8.82 13.02 2.55
C ILE A 63 10.16 12.41 2.10
N LEU A 64 11.27 12.83 2.73
CA LEU A 64 12.61 12.33 2.43
C LEU A 64 12.76 10.84 2.72
N LEU A 65 12.02 10.29 3.69
CA LEU A 65 12.02 8.86 4.03
C LEU A 65 11.15 8.03 3.07
N LEU A 66 10.13 8.62 2.46
CA LEU A 66 9.31 7.94 1.44
C LEU A 66 10.03 7.86 0.08
N LEU A 67 10.93 8.79 -0.22
CA LEU A 67 11.71 8.80 -1.47
C LEU A 67 12.59 7.54 -1.65
N PRO A 68 13.39 7.08 -0.66
CA PRO A 68 14.12 5.83 -0.74
C PRO A 68 13.21 4.62 -0.96
N ALA A 69 12.06 4.56 -0.27
CA ALA A 69 11.11 3.47 -0.41
C ALA A 69 10.57 3.37 -1.85
N TRP A 70 10.28 4.53 -2.46
CA TRP A 70 9.90 4.60 -3.87
C TRP A 70 11.06 4.26 -4.81
N GLY A 71 12.26 4.77 -4.54
CA GLY A 71 13.47 4.52 -5.32
C GLY A 71 13.85 3.04 -5.35
N VAL A 72 13.87 2.38 -4.20
CA VAL A 72 14.10 0.93 -4.08
C VAL A 72 13.02 0.15 -4.82
N THR A 73 11.76 0.55 -4.69
CA THR A 73 10.64 -0.10 -5.41
C THR A 73 10.84 -0.02 -6.92
N MET A 74 11.18 1.16 -7.44
CA MET A 74 11.43 1.36 -8.86
C MET A 74 12.65 0.59 -9.36
N PHE A 75 13.72 0.54 -8.56
CA PHE A 75 14.92 -0.21 -8.88
C PHE A 75 14.64 -1.71 -8.98
N VAL A 76 14.01 -2.30 -7.96
CA VAL A 76 13.64 -3.72 -7.94
C VAL A 76 12.64 -4.04 -9.06
N SER A 77 11.69 -3.15 -9.33
CA SER A 77 10.71 -3.29 -10.40
C SER A 77 11.37 -3.45 -11.78
N LYS A 78 12.42 -2.66 -12.04
CA LYS A 78 13.20 -2.76 -13.29
C LYS A 78 14.03 -4.03 -13.38
N MET A 79 14.47 -4.59 -12.25
CA MET A 79 15.25 -5.83 -12.25
C MET A 79 14.39 -7.07 -12.44
N VAL A 80 13.26 -7.16 -11.73
CA VAL A 80 12.46 -8.40 -11.70
C VAL A 80 11.52 -8.51 -12.90
N LYS A 81 10.98 -7.39 -13.41
CA LYS A 81 10.07 -7.33 -14.57
C LYS A 81 8.96 -8.39 -14.57
N ARG A 82 8.48 -8.78 -13.39
CA ARG A 82 7.43 -9.79 -13.25
C ARG A 82 6.13 -9.27 -13.87
N LYS A 83 5.47 -10.09 -14.69
CA LYS A 83 4.15 -9.78 -15.25
C LYS A 83 3.10 -9.70 -14.13
N ARG A 84 2.02 -8.95 -14.35
CA ARG A 84 0.92 -8.82 -13.37
C ARG A 84 -0.09 -9.95 -13.53
N PRO A 85 -0.81 -10.35 -12.45
CA PRO A 85 -1.79 -11.43 -12.53
C PRO A 85 -2.81 -11.21 -13.65
N TYR A 86 -3.36 -9.99 -13.76
CA TYR A 86 -4.35 -9.68 -14.80
C TYR A 86 -3.83 -9.81 -16.24
N LEU A 87 -2.51 -9.64 -16.46
CA LEU A 87 -1.87 -9.81 -17.77
C LEU A 87 -1.62 -11.28 -18.11
N GLU A 88 -1.35 -12.12 -17.11
CA GLU A 88 -1.14 -13.56 -17.31
C GLU A 88 -2.45 -14.31 -17.51
N LEU A 89 -3.54 -13.78 -16.97
CA LEU A 89 -4.85 -14.45 -16.92
C LEU A 89 -5.86 -13.87 -17.90
N GLU A 90 -5.47 -12.82 -18.63
CA GLU A 90 -6.33 -12.07 -19.56
C GLU A 90 -7.66 -11.61 -18.91
N THR A 91 -7.65 -11.42 -17.59
CA THR A 91 -8.83 -10.97 -16.82
C THR A 91 -8.77 -9.48 -16.59
N LYS A 92 -9.91 -8.78 -16.69
CA LYS A 92 -9.99 -7.37 -16.28
C LYS A 92 -9.74 -7.22 -14.77
N PRO A 93 -8.74 -6.43 -14.32
CA PRO A 93 -8.51 -6.16 -12.91
C PRO A 93 -9.65 -5.31 -12.32
N LEU A 94 -9.78 -5.31 -10.98
CA LEU A 94 -10.78 -4.46 -10.31
C LEU A 94 -10.36 -2.99 -10.26
N ILE A 95 -9.05 -2.74 -10.34
CA ILE A 95 -8.45 -1.41 -10.43
C ILE A 95 -7.59 -1.40 -11.68
N ASP A 96 -7.89 -0.50 -12.61
CA ASP A 96 -7.09 -0.36 -13.82
C ASP A 96 -5.86 0.51 -13.53
N PRO A 97 -4.63 -0.03 -13.60
CA PRO A 97 -3.46 0.77 -13.35
C PRO A 97 -3.22 1.77 -14.48
N ILE A 98 -3.24 3.06 -14.16
CA ILE A 98 -2.91 4.16 -15.09
C ILE A 98 -1.51 3.98 -15.71
N VAL A 99 -0.58 3.36 -14.97
CA VAL A 99 0.78 3.07 -15.43
C VAL A 99 1.04 1.57 -15.36
N HIS A 100 1.32 0.96 -16.52
CA HIS A 100 1.69 -0.45 -16.63
C HIS A 100 3.15 -0.67 -16.19
N THR A 101 3.37 -0.79 -14.89
CA THR A 101 4.67 -1.16 -14.29
C THR A 101 4.72 -2.64 -13.92
N ALA A 102 5.91 -3.15 -13.60
CA ALA A 102 6.07 -4.55 -13.16
C ALA A 102 5.25 -4.84 -11.89
N SER A 103 4.89 -6.11 -11.70
CA SER A 103 4.05 -6.55 -10.57
C SER A 103 4.79 -6.59 -9.24
N PHE A 104 6.11 -6.57 -9.26
CA PHE A 104 6.92 -6.65 -8.05
C PHE A 104 7.93 -5.49 -7.99
N PRO A 105 8.10 -4.82 -6.83
CA PRO A 105 7.27 -4.87 -5.62
C PRO A 105 6.06 -3.93 -5.73
N SER A 106 5.11 -4.04 -4.80
CA SER A 106 3.95 -3.13 -4.78
C SER A 106 4.29 -1.81 -4.10
N ALA A 107 4.33 -0.72 -4.88
CA ALA A 107 4.57 0.62 -4.34
C ALA A 107 3.56 1.01 -3.24
N HIS A 108 2.29 0.63 -3.36
CA HIS A 108 1.27 0.94 -2.36
C HIS A 108 1.53 0.20 -1.05
N ALA A 109 1.91 -1.08 -1.11
CA ALA A 109 2.27 -1.83 0.09
C ALA A 109 3.56 -1.28 0.72
N THR A 110 4.61 -1.02 -0.08
CA THR A 110 5.86 -0.44 0.42
C THR A 110 5.61 0.88 1.14
N ILE A 111 4.85 1.80 0.55
CA ILE A 111 4.53 3.10 1.16
C ILE A 111 3.68 2.91 2.42
N ALA A 112 2.68 2.04 2.39
CA ALA A 112 1.82 1.79 3.56
C ALA A 112 2.63 1.25 4.76
N PHE A 113 3.53 0.30 4.53
CA PHE A 113 4.41 -0.23 5.57
C PHE A 113 5.44 0.80 6.04
N SER A 114 5.95 1.66 5.16
CA SER A 114 6.80 2.80 5.56
C SER A 114 6.03 3.77 6.46
N ILE A 115 4.80 4.15 6.10
CA ILE A 115 3.93 4.99 6.95
C ILE A 115 3.70 4.34 8.31
N ALA A 116 3.43 3.03 8.34
CA ALA A 116 3.26 2.30 9.60
C ALA A 116 4.55 2.26 10.43
N ALA A 117 5.71 2.08 9.81
CA ALA A 117 7.00 2.14 10.49
C ALA A 117 7.24 3.54 11.09
N MET A 118 6.89 4.60 10.38
CA MET A 118 6.99 5.97 10.89
C MET A 118 6.05 6.23 12.06
N ALA A 119 4.85 5.64 12.02
CA ALA A 119 3.90 5.70 13.11
C ALA A 119 4.41 5.03 14.40
N SER A 120 5.49 4.23 14.35
CA SER A 120 6.17 3.74 15.57
C SER A 120 6.79 4.86 16.40
N ALA A 121 7.18 5.98 15.78
CA ALA A 121 7.69 7.16 16.49
C ALA A 121 6.58 7.89 17.26
N VAL A 122 5.32 7.66 16.90
CA VAL A 122 4.13 8.26 17.54
C VAL A 122 3.43 7.16 18.34
N PHE A 123 3.86 6.97 19.59
CA PHE A 123 3.30 5.97 20.50
C PHE A 123 1.76 6.03 20.54
N GLY A 124 1.10 4.89 20.26
CA GLY A 124 -0.35 4.72 20.37
C GLY A 124 -1.07 4.25 19.10
N ILE A 125 -0.53 4.54 17.91
CA ILE A 125 -1.21 4.20 16.64
C ILE A 125 -0.52 3.15 15.78
N PHE A 126 0.70 2.75 16.15
CA PHE A 126 1.53 1.81 15.39
C PHE A 126 0.80 0.53 14.99
N TRP A 127 0.13 -0.14 15.94
CA TRP A 127 -0.55 -1.40 15.68
C TRP A 127 -1.73 -1.25 14.71
N TYR A 128 -2.47 -0.15 14.81
CA TYR A 128 -3.54 0.17 13.87
C TYR A 128 -2.99 0.45 12.47
N MET A 129 -1.85 1.14 12.38
CA MET A 129 -1.20 1.45 11.12
C MET A 129 -0.59 0.21 10.45
N ILE A 130 -0.02 -0.72 11.22
CA ILE A 130 0.44 -2.02 10.67
C ILE A 130 -0.75 -2.84 10.17
N ALA A 131 -1.85 -2.90 10.93
CA ALA A 131 -3.05 -3.60 10.48
C ALA A 131 -3.60 -2.97 9.18
N ALA A 132 -3.63 -1.64 9.09
CA ALA A 132 -4.03 -0.93 7.88
C ALA A 132 -3.07 -1.21 6.70
N ALA A 133 -1.76 -1.24 6.92
CA ALA A 133 -0.78 -1.57 5.88
C ALA A 133 -0.97 -2.99 5.34
N ALA A 134 -1.26 -3.95 6.23
CA ALA A 134 -1.58 -5.32 5.84
C ALA A 134 -2.87 -5.38 5.01
N LEU A 135 -3.89 -4.60 5.38
CA LEU A 135 -5.12 -4.47 4.59
C LEU A 135 -4.87 -3.85 3.21
N VAL A 136 -3.98 -2.85 3.10
CA VAL A 136 -3.56 -2.30 1.80
C VAL A 136 -2.94 -3.39 0.94
N ALA A 137 -1.98 -4.14 1.48
CA ALA A 137 -1.33 -5.23 0.75
C ALA A 137 -2.34 -6.29 0.29
N LEU A 138 -3.24 -6.73 1.17
CA LEU A 138 -4.31 -7.68 0.82
C LEU A 138 -5.29 -7.10 -0.21
N GLY A 139 -5.62 -5.81 -0.13
CA GLY A 139 -6.44 -5.12 -1.12
C GLY A 139 -5.81 -5.13 -2.50
N ARG A 140 -4.48 -4.95 -2.60
CA ARG A 140 -3.72 -5.02 -3.86
C ARG A 140 -3.73 -6.43 -4.48
N VAL A 141 -3.70 -7.47 -3.66
CA VAL A 141 -3.86 -8.87 -4.12
C VAL A 141 -5.30 -9.13 -4.56
N ALA A 142 -6.27 -8.75 -3.73
CA ALA A 142 -7.70 -8.93 -3.99
C ALA A 142 -8.19 -8.16 -5.22
N SER A 143 -7.57 -7.04 -5.57
CA SER A 143 -7.86 -6.27 -6.79
C SER A 143 -7.26 -6.88 -8.06
N GLY A 144 -6.43 -7.92 -7.94
CA GLY A 144 -5.87 -8.68 -9.05
C GLY A 144 -4.67 -8.00 -9.73
N VAL A 145 -4.06 -7.01 -9.09
CA VAL A 145 -2.94 -6.23 -9.65
C VAL A 145 -1.57 -6.68 -9.15
N HIS A 146 -1.52 -7.42 -8.04
CA HIS A 146 -0.30 -8.00 -7.46
C HIS A 146 -0.56 -9.45 -7.02
N PHE A 147 0.51 -10.25 -6.95
CA PHE A 147 0.49 -11.61 -6.40
C PHE A 147 0.57 -11.59 -4.88
#